data_AF-A0AAT9P409-F1
#
_entry.id   AF-A0AAT9P409-F1
#
_cell.length_a   1.000
_cell.length_b   1.000
_cell.length_c   1.000
_cell.angle_alpha   90.00
_cell.angle_beta   90.00
_cell.angle_gamma   90.00
#
_symmetry.space_group_name_H-M   'P 1'
#
loop_
_entity.id
_entity.type
_entity.pdbx_description
1 polymer ?
#
loop_
_entity_poly.entity_id
_entity_poly.type
_entity_poly.pdbx_seq_one_letter_code
_entity_poly.pdbx_strand_id
1 'polypeptide(L)'
;MKYLVNLENQIKELKKRYAYFQMINFEQEIIDIVSNLKVDDNVKSAIVVIDTSMRMQSVINDNNKDRLVLSTDILSALFYRYLSQPFLQDDFKVLTRCVTRINELKELRLTITEQDKLTEIDQEIHYMFVQPYMNDEKVVAYE
;
A
#
# COMPACT_ATOMS: atom_id res chain seq x y z
N MET A 1 11.88 12.08 -8.18
CA MET A 1 10.50 12.16 -8.72
C MET A 1 9.69 13.06 -7.80
N LYS A 2 8.80 13.92 -8.33
CA LYS A 2 8.11 14.95 -7.51
C LYS A 2 7.23 14.33 -6.41
N TYR A 3 6.48 13.26 -6.73
CA TYR A 3 5.63 12.58 -5.74
C TYR A 3 6.40 12.02 -4.54
N LEU A 4 7.52 11.32 -4.78
CA LEU A 4 8.29 10.65 -3.73
C LEU A 4 8.87 11.66 -2.73
N VAL A 5 9.43 12.77 -3.23
CA VAL A 5 9.96 13.84 -2.37
C VAL A 5 8.86 14.45 -1.50
N ASN A 6 7.66 14.67 -2.07
CA ASN A 6 6.53 15.20 -1.31
C ASN A 6 6.05 14.23 -0.23
N LEU A 7 5.96 12.94 -0.56
CA LEU A 7 5.60 11.87 0.37
C LEU A 7 6.61 11.77 1.51
N GLU A 8 7.91 11.71 1.20
CA GLU A 8 8.99 11.64 2.20
C GLU A 8 8.98 12.84 3.15
N ASN A 9 8.79 14.06 2.64
CA ASN A 9 8.65 15.26 3.46
C ASN A 9 7.45 15.15 4.41
N GLN A 10 6.33 14.63 3.93
CA GLN A 10 5.16 14.45 4.77
C GLN A 10 5.38 13.38 5.85
N ILE A 11 5.97 12.24 5.50
CA ILE A 11 6.33 11.20 6.48
C ILE A 11 7.30 11.75 7.53
N LYS A 12 8.26 12.60 7.12
CA LYS A 12 9.18 13.28 8.03
C LYS A 12 8.45 14.18 9.02
N GLU A 13 7.46 14.95 8.57
CA GLU A 13 6.63 15.77 9.46
C GLU A 13 5.79 14.93 10.42
N LEU A 14 5.25 13.79 9.98
CA LEU A 14 4.56 12.85 10.88
C LEU A 14 5.50 12.29 11.96
N LYS A 15 6.69 11.83 11.56
CA LYS A 15 7.73 11.32 12.49
C LYS A 15 8.16 12.39 13.50
N LYS A 16 8.23 13.66 13.07
CA LYS A 16 8.55 14.79 13.94
C LYS A 16 7.42 15.13 14.91
N ARG A 17 6.16 15.05 14.46
CA ARG A 17 5.00 15.47 15.24
C ARG A 17 4.51 14.41 16.22
N TYR A 18 4.56 13.14 15.84
CA TYR A 18 3.99 12.02 16.59
C TYR A 18 5.09 11.05 17.00
N ALA A 19 5.50 11.11 18.27
CA ALA A 19 6.61 10.30 18.80
C ALA A 19 6.42 8.78 18.65
N TYR A 20 5.17 8.32 18.59
CA TYR A 20 4.81 6.91 18.43
C TYR A 20 4.66 6.49 16.96
N PHE A 21 4.65 7.43 16.01
CA PHE A 21 4.57 7.11 14.60
C PHE A 21 5.92 6.53 14.13
N GLN A 22 5.89 5.29 13.69
CA GLN A 22 7.04 4.59 13.13
C GLN A 22 6.66 4.05 11.75
N MET A 23 7.65 3.90 10.87
CA MET A 23 7.42 3.41 9.53
C MET A 23 8.65 2.65 9.07
N ILE A 24 8.45 1.49 8.46
CA ILE A 24 9.50 0.79 7.73
C ILE A 24 9.90 1.61 6.48
N ASN A 25 10.98 1.21 5.81
CA ASN A 25 11.33 1.82 4.53
C ASN A 25 10.33 1.41 3.45
N PHE A 26 10.15 2.28 2.47
CA PHE A 26 9.42 1.94 1.26
C PHE A 26 10.11 0.79 0.51
N GLU A 27 9.32 -0.09 -0.11
CA GLU A 27 9.85 -1.16 -0.96
C GLU A 27 10.40 -0.56 -2.26
N GLN A 28 11.69 -0.78 -2.52
CA GLN A 28 12.39 -0.09 -3.61
C GLN A 28 11.87 -0.55 -4.98
N GLU A 29 11.62 -1.85 -5.14
CA GLU A 29 11.04 -2.39 -6.37
C GLU A 29 9.68 -1.76 -6.69
N ILE A 30 8.83 -1.59 -5.67
CA ILE A 30 7.52 -0.94 -5.83
C ILE A 30 7.69 0.54 -6.19
N ILE A 31 8.67 1.24 -5.61
CA ILE A 31 9.01 2.62 -6.02
C ILE A 31 9.37 2.66 -7.50
N ASP A 32 10.24 1.76 -7.95
CA ASP A 32 10.73 1.75 -9.33
C ASP A 32 9.59 1.49 -10.32
N ILE A 33 8.65 0.58 -9.99
CA ILE A 33 7.44 0.34 -10.79
C ILE A 33 6.54 1.59 -10.80
N VAL A 34 6.19 2.13 -9.62
CA VAL A 34 5.30 3.28 -9.47
C VAL A 34 5.82 4.52 -10.20
N SER A 35 7.14 4.69 -10.21
CA SER A 35 7.82 5.78 -10.92
C SER A 35 7.44 5.82 -12.40
N ASN A 36 7.33 4.65 -13.02
CA ASN A 36 7.06 4.47 -14.44
C ASN A 36 5.57 4.46 -14.80
N LEU A 37 4.66 4.36 -13.80
CA LEU A 37 3.22 4.40 -14.05
C LEU A 37 2.76 5.75 -14.62
N LYS A 38 1.84 5.71 -15.58
CA LYS A 38 1.22 6.90 -16.21
C LYS A 38 -0.03 7.34 -15.43
N VAL A 39 0.15 7.63 -14.15
CA VAL A 39 -0.92 8.10 -13.23
C VAL A 39 -0.47 9.34 -12.47
N ASP A 40 -1.42 10.05 -11.87
CA ASP A 40 -1.14 11.27 -11.10
C ASP A 40 -0.23 11.02 -9.91
N ASP A 41 0.57 12.04 -9.54
CA ASP A 41 1.48 12.00 -8.37
C ASP A 41 0.75 11.62 -7.06
N ASN A 42 -0.52 12.01 -6.93
CA ASN A 42 -1.36 11.63 -5.79
C ASN A 42 -1.63 10.12 -5.77
N VAL A 43 -1.96 9.51 -6.92
CA VAL A 43 -2.16 8.06 -7.04
C VAL A 43 -0.85 7.32 -6.73
N LYS A 44 0.27 7.80 -7.27
CA LYS A 44 1.61 7.23 -6.95
C LYS A 44 1.90 7.25 -5.45
N SER A 45 1.61 8.38 -4.79
CA SER A 45 1.80 8.52 -3.35
C SER A 45 0.85 7.60 -2.56
N ALA A 46 -0.40 7.46 -3.02
CA ALA A 46 -1.38 6.56 -2.43
C ALA A 46 -0.94 5.09 -2.52
N ILE A 47 -0.44 4.65 -3.67
CA ILE A 47 0.07 3.28 -3.87
C ILE A 47 1.22 2.98 -2.92
N VAL A 48 2.23 3.85 -2.86
CA VAL A 48 3.41 3.62 -2.00
C VAL A 48 3.02 3.59 -0.52
N VAL A 49 2.16 4.51 -0.08
CA VAL A 49 1.80 4.60 1.35
C VAL A 49 0.92 3.42 1.80
N ILE A 50 0.00 2.94 0.94
CA ILE A 50 -0.85 1.79 1.28
C ILE A 50 -0.08 0.47 1.19
N ASP A 51 0.82 0.31 0.22
CA ASP A 51 1.73 -0.85 0.14
C ASP A 51 2.56 -0.95 1.42
N THR A 52 3.15 0.18 1.85
CA THR A 52 3.92 0.25 3.10
C THR A 52 3.07 -0.09 4.32
N SER A 53 1.84 0.45 4.39
CA SER A 53 0.87 0.14 5.45
C SER A 53 0.64 -1.37 5.55
N MET A 54 0.38 -2.03 4.42
CA MET A 54 0.11 -3.47 4.41
C MET A 54 1.35 -4.29 4.72
N ARG A 55 2.55 -3.93 4.22
CA ARG A 55 3.80 -4.63 4.58
C ARG A 55 4.10 -4.53 6.07
N MET A 56 3.79 -3.38 6.69
CA MET A 56 3.99 -3.17 8.11
C MET A 56 3.16 -4.10 9.00
N GLN A 57 1.98 -4.55 8.55
CA GLN A 57 1.15 -5.48 9.33
C GLN A 57 1.89 -6.78 9.67
N SER A 58 2.76 -7.26 8.78
CA SER A 58 3.50 -8.52 8.96
C SER A 58 4.64 -8.43 9.97
N VAL A 59 5.01 -7.23 10.43
CA VAL A 59 6.08 -7.03 11.42
C VAL A 59 5.54 -6.61 12.80
N ILE A 60 4.22 -6.50 12.95
CA ILE A 60 3.55 -6.19 14.22
C ILE A 60 3.68 -7.38 15.17
N ASN A 61 4.09 -7.10 16.40
CA ASN A 61 4.16 -8.08 17.48
C ASN A 61 3.93 -7.39 18.84
N ASP A 62 3.90 -8.17 19.92
CA ASP A 62 3.59 -7.65 21.25
C ASP A 62 4.52 -6.55 21.76
N ASN A 63 5.76 -6.47 21.25
CA ASN A 63 6.74 -5.48 21.68
C ASN A 63 6.58 -4.12 20.99
N ASN A 64 5.83 -4.05 19.89
CA ASN A 64 5.72 -2.85 19.05
C ASN A 64 4.28 -2.49 18.63
N LYS A 65 3.27 -3.29 19.04
CA LYS A 65 1.87 -3.14 18.63
C LYS A 65 1.27 -1.78 18.98
N ASP A 66 1.68 -1.17 20.09
CA ASP A 66 1.26 0.16 20.53
C ASP A 66 1.62 1.25 19.50
N ARG A 67 2.72 1.07 18.77
CA ARG A 67 3.21 2.00 17.75
C ARG A 67 2.78 1.60 16.35
N LEU A 68 2.97 0.33 15.99
CA LEU A 68 2.86 -0.10 14.60
C LEU A 68 1.41 -0.20 14.14
N VAL A 69 0.46 -0.62 14.99
CA VAL A 69 -0.96 -0.67 14.63
C VAL A 69 -1.48 0.73 14.28
N LEU A 70 -1.19 1.71 15.14
CA LEU A 70 -1.59 3.10 14.87
C LEU A 70 -0.85 3.70 13.67
N SER A 71 0.40 3.28 13.44
CA SER A 71 1.16 3.74 12.29
C SER A 71 0.60 3.21 10.98
N THR A 72 0.20 1.93 10.91
CA THR A 72 -0.50 1.38 9.74
C THR A 72 -1.82 2.11 9.49
N ASP A 73 -2.56 2.43 10.54
CA ASP A 73 -3.84 3.15 10.39
C ASP A 73 -3.63 4.58 9.87
N ILE A 74 -2.59 5.28 10.34
CA ILE A 74 -2.23 6.61 9.82
C ILE A 74 -1.83 6.53 8.34
N LEU A 75 -1.05 5.52 7.93
CA LEU A 75 -0.67 5.33 6.53
C LEU A 75 -1.90 5.02 5.66
N SER A 76 -2.82 4.20 6.14
CA SER A 76 -4.11 3.95 5.48
C SER A 76 -4.93 5.24 5.37
N ALA A 77 -4.98 6.07 6.41
CA ALA A 77 -5.63 7.37 6.36
C ALA A 77 -4.96 8.34 5.37
N LEU A 78 -3.63 8.31 5.24
CA LEU A 78 -2.91 9.08 4.22
C LEU A 78 -3.27 8.61 2.82
N PHE A 79 -3.38 7.30 2.60
CA PHE A 79 -3.87 6.72 1.35
C PHE A 79 -5.24 7.29 0.97
N TYR A 80 -6.22 7.28 1.89
CA TYR A 80 -7.54 7.90 1.67
C TYR A 80 -7.42 9.39 1.33
N ARG A 81 -6.51 10.11 2.00
CA ARG A 81 -6.32 11.55 1.82
C ARG A 81 -5.72 11.91 0.46
N TYR A 82 -4.77 11.12 -0.06
CA TYR A 82 -4.19 11.37 -1.37
C TYR A 82 -5.21 11.24 -2.51
N LEU A 83 -6.23 10.41 -2.32
CA LEU A 83 -7.25 10.14 -3.34
C LEU A 83 -8.49 11.03 -3.21
N SER A 84 -8.57 11.90 -2.21
CA SER A 84 -9.79 12.67 -1.91
C SER A 84 -9.82 14.09 -2.48
N GLN A 85 -8.67 14.69 -2.81
CA GLN A 85 -8.59 16.08 -3.30
C GLN A 85 -7.54 16.25 -4.43
N PRO A 86 -7.97 16.34 -5.71
CA PRO A 86 -9.33 16.08 -6.19
C PRO A 86 -9.74 14.63 -5.92
N PHE A 87 -11.05 14.34 -5.93
CA PHE A 87 -11.51 12.97 -5.71
C PHE A 87 -11.21 12.10 -6.93
N LEU A 88 -10.29 11.15 -6.78
CA LEU A 88 -9.84 10.23 -7.81
C LEU A 88 -10.66 8.94 -7.73
N GLN A 89 -11.93 9.02 -8.15
CA GLN A 89 -12.95 8.00 -7.87
C GLN A 89 -12.58 6.59 -8.37
N ASP A 90 -12.05 6.46 -9.58
CA ASP A 90 -11.74 5.15 -10.16
C ASP A 90 -10.56 4.50 -9.42
N ASP A 91 -9.49 5.25 -9.19
CA ASP A 91 -8.32 4.79 -8.44
C ASP A 91 -8.68 4.44 -7.00
N PHE A 92 -9.57 5.22 -6.40
CA PHE A 92 -10.11 4.94 -5.07
C PHE A 92 -10.81 3.58 -5.01
N LYS A 93 -11.72 3.30 -5.95
CA LYS A 93 -12.43 2.01 -6.02
C LYS A 93 -11.47 0.85 -6.23
N VAL A 94 -10.52 0.98 -7.15
CA VAL A 94 -9.54 -0.07 -7.46
C VAL A 94 -8.67 -0.35 -6.24
N LEU A 95 -8.04 0.68 -5.66
CA LEU A 95 -7.08 0.49 -4.58
C LEU A 95 -7.75 0.06 -3.28
N THR A 96 -8.97 0.51 -2.98
CA THR A 96 -9.71 0.00 -1.80
C THR A 96 -10.10 -1.47 -1.97
N ARG A 97 -10.41 -1.91 -3.20
CA ARG A 97 -10.63 -3.34 -3.50
C ARG A 97 -9.34 -4.14 -3.33
N CYS A 98 -8.19 -3.59 -3.74
CA CYS A 98 -6.87 -4.18 -3.47
C CYS A 98 -6.59 -4.31 -1.97
N VAL A 99 -6.98 -3.33 -1.13
CA VAL A 99 -6.86 -3.42 0.33
C VAL A 99 -7.71 -4.57 0.88
N THR A 100 -8.93 -4.77 0.43
CA THR A 100 -9.72 -5.93 0.85
C THR A 100 -9.04 -7.23 0.41
N ARG A 101 -8.68 -7.32 -0.86
CA ARG A 101 -8.10 -8.52 -1.46
C ARG A 101 -6.77 -8.94 -0.82
N ILE A 102 -5.87 -8.01 -0.50
CA ILE A 102 -4.59 -8.35 0.14
C ILE A 102 -4.78 -8.92 1.54
N ASN A 103 -5.76 -8.43 2.29
CA ASN A 103 -6.07 -8.98 3.61
C ASN A 103 -6.66 -10.40 3.47
N GLU A 104 -7.57 -10.62 2.52
CA GLU A 104 -8.09 -11.96 2.21
C GLU A 104 -6.98 -12.94 1.80
N LEU A 105 -6.06 -12.51 0.94
CA LEU A 105 -4.93 -13.32 0.50
C LEU A 105 -3.97 -13.65 1.64
N LYS A 106 -3.67 -12.69 2.52
CA LYS A 106 -2.81 -12.92 3.69
C LYS A 106 -3.42 -13.94 4.63
N GLU A 107 -4.73 -13.88 4.87
CA GLU A 107 -5.43 -14.89 5.66
C GLU A 107 -5.40 -16.26 4.98
N LEU A 108 -5.70 -16.31 3.68
CA LEU A 108 -5.64 -17.55 2.89
C LEU A 108 -4.24 -18.18 2.91
N ARG A 109 -3.20 -17.36 2.77
CA ARG A 109 -1.79 -17.78 2.77
C ARG A 109 -1.42 -18.57 4.02
N LEU A 110 -1.99 -18.25 5.18
CA LEU A 110 -1.73 -18.97 6.45
C LEU A 110 -2.17 -20.44 6.41
N THR A 111 -3.08 -20.80 5.50
CA THR A 111 -3.67 -22.14 5.41
C THR A 111 -3.04 -23.00 4.32
N ILE A 112 -2.23 -22.42 3.44
CA ILE A 112 -1.67 -23.11 2.27
C ILE A 112 -0.28 -23.65 2.61
N THR A 113 -0.03 -24.89 2.22
CA THR A 113 1.26 -25.58 2.41
C THR A 113 1.93 -25.98 1.10
N GLU A 114 1.17 -25.98 0.00
CA GLU A 114 1.69 -26.29 -1.34
C GLU A 114 2.61 -25.15 -1.83
N GLN A 115 3.87 -25.47 -2.10
CA GLN A 115 4.90 -24.48 -2.40
C GLN A 115 4.61 -23.64 -3.66
N ASP A 116 4.05 -24.25 -4.70
CA ASP A 116 3.73 -23.56 -5.94
C ASP A 116 2.65 -22.50 -5.69
N LYS A 117 1.57 -22.89 -5.00
CA LYS A 117 0.49 -21.97 -4.60
C LYS A 117 0.95 -20.88 -3.64
N LEU A 118 1.85 -21.20 -2.71
CA LEU A 118 2.47 -20.19 -1.83
C LEU A 118 3.23 -19.14 -2.63
N THR A 119 3.99 -19.59 -3.62
CA THR A 119 4.78 -18.69 -4.48
C THR A 119 3.87 -17.77 -5.30
N GLU A 120 2.78 -18.31 -5.85
CA GLU A 120 1.77 -17.53 -6.60
C GLU A 120 1.11 -16.47 -5.71
N ILE A 121 0.66 -16.84 -4.50
CA ILE A 121 0.02 -15.91 -3.57
C ILE A 121 1.00 -14.85 -3.07
N ASP A 122 2.25 -15.22 -2.80
CA ASP A 122 3.28 -14.27 -2.38
C ASP A 122 3.55 -13.22 -3.46
N GLN A 123 3.53 -13.63 -4.73
CA GLN A 123 3.62 -12.70 -5.86
C GLN A 123 2.38 -11.80 -5.98
N GLU A 124 1.16 -12.35 -5.86
CA GLU A 124 -0.08 -11.58 -5.90
C GLU A 124 -0.13 -10.53 -4.77
N ILE A 125 0.27 -10.92 -3.55
CA ILE A 125 0.37 -10.02 -2.39
C ILE A 125 1.42 -8.92 -2.66
N HIS A 126 2.60 -9.29 -3.16
CA HIS A 126 3.71 -8.33 -3.34
C HIS A 126 3.39 -7.26 -4.39
N TYR A 127 2.71 -7.63 -5.48
CA TYR A 127 2.39 -6.70 -6.58
C TYR A 127 0.97 -6.12 -6.52
N MET A 128 0.18 -6.43 -5.49
CA MET A 128 -1.24 -6.11 -5.37
C MET A 128 -1.63 -4.68 -5.80
N PHE A 129 -0.85 -3.69 -5.37
CA PHE A 129 -1.20 -2.27 -5.58
C PHE A 129 -0.65 -1.67 -6.87
N VAL A 130 0.24 -2.37 -7.57
CA VAL A 130 0.81 -1.92 -8.85
C VAL A 130 0.24 -2.68 -10.04
N GLN A 131 -0.14 -3.95 -9.86
CA GLN A 131 -0.66 -4.81 -10.91
C GLN A 131 -1.83 -4.19 -11.70
N PRO A 132 -2.83 -3.53 -11.08
CA PRO A 132 -3.94 -2.90 -11.82
C PRO A 132 -3.51 -1.81 -12.80
N TYR A 133 -2.29 -1.29 -12.65
CA TYR A 133 -1.75 -0.18 -13.45
C TYR A 133 -0.69 -0.62 -14.45
N MET A 134 -0.28 -1.89 -14.45
CA MET A 134 0.75 -2.41 -15.35
C MET A 134 0.18 -2.94 -16.68
N ASN A 135 -1.08 -3.38 -16.69
CA ASN A 135 -1.65 -4.13 -17.83
C ASN A 135 -2.68 -3.36 -18.68
N ASP A 136 -2.80 -2.03 -18.55
CA ASP A 136 -3.91 -1.22 -19.12
C ASP A 136 -5.34 -1.68 -18.75
N GLU A 137 -5.46 -2.77 -17.99
CA GLU A 137 -6.70 -3.27 -17.42
C GLU A 137 -7.05 -2.48 -16.17
N LYS A 138 -7.63 -1.29 -16.34
CA LYS A 138 -8.60 -0.81 -15.35
C LYS A 138 -9.77 -1.80 -15.36
N VAL A 139 -9.66 -2.92 -14.65
CA VAL A 139 -10.74 -3.89 -14.47
C VAL A 139 -11.84 -3.21 -13.67
N VAL A 140 -12.68 -2.43 -14.36
CA VAL A 140 -14.00 -2.04 -13.92
C VAL A 140 -14.96 -3.10 -14.45
N ALA A 141 -14.89 -4.30 -13.88
CA ALA A 141 -15.93 -5.31 -14.05
C ALA A 141 -15.83 -6.26 -12.87
N TYR A 142 -16.83 -6.21 -11.98
CA TYR A 142 -17.67 -7.32 -11.54
C TYR A 142 -18.67 -6.63 -10.61
N GLU A 143 -19.91 -6.48 -11.11
CA GLU A 143 -21.08 -6.01 -10.37
C GLU A 143 -21.32 -6.82 -9.09
#